data_AF-A0A2D4YY03-F1
#
_entry.id   AF-A0A2D4YY03-F1
#
_cell.length_a   1.000
_cell.length_b   1.000
_cell.length_c   1.000
_cell.angle_alpha   90.00
_cell.angle_beta   90.00
_cell.angle_gamma   90.00
#
_symmetry.space_group_name_H-M   'P 1'
#
loop_
_entity.id
_entity.type
_entity.pdbx_description
1 polymer ?
#
loop_
_entity_poly.entity_id
_entity_poly.type
_entity_poly.pdbx_seq_one_letter_code
_entity_poly.pdbx_strand_id
1 'polypeptide(L)'
;MAAIQDPSYVKICALLASRLSISLASARRRVDQAAAQDGHRDLETRRAKAQAMLDALDEVGTNHGSQLDTLLQNSEGDGNFILED
;
A
#
# COMPACT_ATOMS: atom_id res chain seq x y z
N MET A 1 -23.33 4.26 -7.92
CA MET A 1 -21.90 4.49 -7.65
C MET A 1 -21.18 4.52 -9.01
N ALA A 2 -20.99 5.68 -9.62
CA ALA A 2 -20.34 5.76 -10.93
C ALA A 2 -18.87 5.34 -10.75
N ALA A 3 -18.52 4.14 -11.22
CA ALA A 3 -17.14 3.72 -11.30
C ALA A 3 -16.41 4.76 -12.14
N ILE A 4 -15.40 5.41 -11.57
CA ILE A 4 -14.50 6.27 -12.31
C ILE A 4 -13.90 5.39 -13.41
N GLN A 5 -14.33 5.59 -14.65
CA GLN A 5 -13.92 4.80 -15.83
C GLN A 5 -12.65 5.35 -16.46
N ASP A 6 -11.82 6.06 -15.70
CA ASP A 6 -10.53 6.51 -16.22
C ASP A 6 -9.54 5.32 -16.19
N PRO A 7 -9.09 4.82 -17.35
CA PRO A 7 -8.22 3.65 -17.40
C PRO A 7 -6.86 3.90 -16.74
N SER A 8 -6.40 5.15 -16.70
CA SER A 8 -5.16 5.54 -16.02
C SER A 8 -5.32 5.42 -14.51
N TYR A 9 -6.42 5.94 -13.97
CA TYR A 9 -6.77 5.83 -12.56
C TYR A 9 -6.90 4.36 -12.12
N VAL A 10 -7.56 3.52 -12.92
CA VAL A 10 -7.70 2.09 -12.63
C VAL A 10 -6.35 1.39 -12.63
N LYS A 11 -5.45 1.70 -13.58
CA LYS A 11 -4.09 1.15 -13.60
C LYS A 11 -3.31 1.48 -12.32
N ILE A 12 -3.33 2.75 -11.89
CA ILE A 12 -2.62 3.18 -10.69
C ILE A 12 -3.21 2.47 -9.45
N CYS A 13 -4.54 2.37 -9.35
CA CYS A 13 -5.19 1.66 -8.25
C CYS A 13 -4.87 0.16 -8.23
N ALA A 14 -4.70 -0.47 -9.40
CA ALA A 14 -4.32 -1.88 -9.50
C ALA A 14 -2.88 -2.11 -9.03
N LEU A 15 -1.95 -1.23 -9.42
CA LEU A 15 -0.57 -1.26 -8.93
C LEU A 15 -0.50 -1.07 -7.42
N LEU A 16 -1.25 -0.09 -6.90
CA LEU A 16 -1.37 0.18 -5.47
C LEU A 16 -1.92 -1.05 -4.71
N ALA A 17 -2.95 -1.69 -5.26
CA ALA A 17 -3.55 -2.89 -4.69
C ALA A 17 -2.53 -4.05 -4.62
N SER A 18 -1.75 -4.26 -5.68
CA SER A 18 -0.68 -5.26 -5.72
C SER A 18 0.42 -4.96 -4.70
N ARG A 19 0.89 -3.71 -4.59
CA ARG A 19 1.95 -3.32 -3.64
C ARG A 19 1.51 -3.43 -2.18
N LEU A 20 0.23 -3.15 -1.89
CA LEU A 20 -0.35 -3.25 -0.56
C LEU A 20 -0.90 -4.65 -0.23
N SER A 21 -0.88 -5.58 -1.19
CA SER A 21 -1.50 -6.90 -1.08
C SER A 21 -2.98 -6.84 -0.66
N ILE A 22 -3.75 -5.90 -1.22
CA ILE A 22 -5.20 -5.71 -0.97
C ILE A 22 -6.01 -5.81 -2.26
N SER A 23 -7.34 -5.85 -2.15
CA SER A 23 -8.23 -5.84 -3.31
C SER A 23 -8.31 -4.44 -3.98
N LEU A 24 -8.54 -4.42 -5.30
CA LEU A 24 -8.72 -3.19 -6.09
C LEU A 24 -9.80 -2.26 -5.50
N ALA A 25 -10.90 -2.83 -5.00
CA ALA A 25 -11.96 -2.08 -4.35
C ALA A 25 -11.48 -1.37 -3.06
N SER A 26 -10.61 -2.03 -2.29
CA SER A 26 -10.01 -1.47 -1.08
C SER A 26 -9.02 -0.35 -1.41
N ALA A 27 -8.18 -0.55 -2.44
CA ALA A 27 -7.28 0.49 -2.93
C ALA A 27 -8.04 1.74 -3.38
N ARG A 28 -9.10 1.57 -4.18
CA ARG A 28 -9.96 2.68 -4.62
C ARG A 28 -10.61 3.42 -3.44
N ARG A 29 -11.10 2.69 -2.43
CA ARG A 29 -11.68 3.31 -1.23
C ARG A 29 -10.66 4.13 -0.45
N ARG A 30 -9.43 3.64 -0.30
CA ARG A 30 -8.35 4.39 0.36
C ARG A 30 -8.03 5.70 -0.36
N VAL A 31 -7.90 5.64 -1.69
CA VAL A 31 -7.67 6.83 -2.51
C VAL A 31 -8.84 7.81 -2.39
N ASP A 32 -10.08 7.33 -2.43
CA ASP A 32 -11.26 8.20 -2.29
C ASP A 32 -11.34 8.85 -0.89
N GLN A 33 -11.03 8.10 0.17
CA GLN A 33 -10.96 8.64 1.54
C GLN A 33 -9.86 9.69 1.71
N ALA A 34 -8.71 9.50 1.07
CA ALA A 34 -7.62 10.46 1.10
C ALA A 34 -7.92 11.71 0.28
N ALA A 35 -8.55 11.56 -0.90
CA ALA A 35 -9.02 12.70 -1.69
C ALA A 35 -10.13 13.48 -0.96
N ALA A 36 -11.05 12.77 -0.30
CA ALA A 36 -12.11 13.39 0.48
C ALA A 36 -11.59 14.17 1.70
N GLN A 37 -10.49 13.72 2.32
CA GLN A 37 -9.82 14.46 3.40
C GLN A 37 -9.22 15.79 2.92
N ASP A 38 -8.75 15.84 1.67
CA ASP A 38 -8.27 17.08 1.03
C ASP A 38 -9.42 18.01 0.62
N GLY A 39 -10.69 17.62 0.83
CA GLY A 39 -11.86 18.42 0.44
C GLY A 39 -12.20 18.38 -1.06
N HIS A 40 -11.35 17.76 -1.88
CA HIS A 40 -11.50 17.71 -3.33
C HIS A 40 -11.75 16.27 -3.81
N ARG A 41 -12.99 16.01 -4.28
CA ARG A 41 -13.42 14.72 -4.84
C ARG A 41 -13.25 14.65 -6.37
N ASP A 42 -12.48 15.57 -6.93
CA ASP A 42 -12.21 15.64 -8.37
C ASP A 42 -11.36 14.45 -8.83
N LEU A 43 -11.57 14.07 -10.09
CA LEU A 43 -10.88 12.93 -10.70
C LEU A 43 -9.37 13.18 -10.75
N GLU A 44 -8.96 14.42 -10.97
CA GLU A 44 -7.56 14.84 -10.97
C GLU A 44 -6.92 14.69 -9.58
N THR A 45 -7.58 15.14 -8.51
CA THR A 45 -7.11 14.99 -7.13
C THR A 45 -6.99 13.53 -6.73
N ARG A 46 -7.98 12.70 -7.06
CA ARG A 46 -7.93 11.25 -6.81
C ARG A 46 -6.76 10.60 -7.53
N ARG A 47 -6.48 10.99 -8.78
CA ARG A 47 -5.35 10.47 -9.55
C ARG A 47 -4.02 10.91 -8.94
N ALA A 48 -3.87 12.18 -8.56
CA ALA A 48 -2.69 12.70 -7.89
C ALA A 48 -2.43 11.98 -6.56
N LYS A 49 -3.46 11.78 -5.74
CA LYS A 49 -3.36 11.01 -4.48
C LYS A 49 -3.00 9.55 -4.72
N ALA A 50 -3.62 8.88 -5.70
CA ALA A 50 -3.28 7.50 -6.04
C ALA A 50 -1.81 7.36 -6.44
N GLN A 51 -1.30 8.31 -7.23
CA GLN A 51 0.09 8.33 -7.66
C GLN A 51 1.04 8.59 -6.49
N ALA A 52 0.76 9.58 -5.65
CA ALA A 52 1.56 9.89 -4.47
C ALA A 52 1.62 8.71 -3.47
N MET A 53 0.51 8.00 -3.28
CA MET A 53 0.49 6.79 -2.46
C MET A 53 1.33 5.65 -3.06
N LEU A 54 1.34 5.52 -4.39
CA LEU A 54 2.16 4.50 -5.05
C LEU A 54 3.64 4.82 -4.95
N ASP A 55 4.00 6.09 -5.12
CA ASP A 55 5.37 6.60 -5.00
C ASP A 55 5.93 6.39 -3.58
N ALA A 56 5.16 6.78 -2.56
CA ALA A 56 5.50 6.55 -1.17
C ALA A 56 5.70 5.05 -0.83
N LEU A 57 4.95 4.15 -1.49
CA LEU A 57 5.14 2.71 -1.32
C LEU A 57 6.37 2.17 -2.04
N ASP A 58 6.82 2.82 -3.11
CA ASP A 58 8.06 2.46 -3.80
C ASP A 58 9.28 2.90 -2.98
N GLU A 59 9.22 4.10 -2.40
CA GLU A 59 10.22 4.60 -1.44
C GLU A 59 10.29 3.72 -0.18
N VAL A 60 9.12 3.37 0.37
CA VAL A 60 9.05 2.47 1.53
C VAL A 60 9.48 1.05 1.16
N GLY A 61 9.06 0.49 0.03
CA GLY A 61 9.44 -0.86 -0.39
C GLY A 61 10.96 -1.04 -0.53
N THR A 62 11.66 -0.01 -0.97
CA THR A 62 13.13 0.04 -1.01
C THR A 62 13.75 0.01 0.40
N ASN A 63 13.10 0.62 1.40
CA ASN A 63 13.59 0.68 2.79
C ASN A 63 13.10 -0.50 3.66
N HIS A 64 11.92 -1.05 3.39
CA HIS A 64 11.26 -2.11 4.16
C HIS A 64 11.86 -3.49 3.86
N GLY A 65 12.31 -3.73 2.62
CA GLY A 65 13.03 -4.97 2.30
C GLY A 65 14.27 -5.12 3.19
N SER A 66 15.04 -4.05 3.36
CA SER A 66 16.25 -4.05 4.19
C SER A 66 15.95 -4.18 5.69
N GLN A 67 14.90 -3.52 6.19
CA GLN A 67 14.51 -3.62 7.60
C GLN A 67 13.89 -4.97 7.94
N LEU A 68 13.06 -5.54 7.08
CA LEU A 68 12.44 -6.85 7.31
C LEU A 68 13.50 -7.96 7.28
N ASP A 69 14.44 -7.90 6.34
CA ASP A 69 15.60 -8.80 6.30
C ASP A 69 16.44 -8.70 7.58
N THR A 70 16.71 -7.48 8.05
CA THR A 70 17.41 -7.24 9.32
C THR A 70 16.64 -7.80 10.54
N LEU A 71 15.31 -7.66 10.56
CA LEU A 71 14.47 -8.16 11.64
C LEU A 71 14.33 -9.69 11.61
N LEU A 72 14.25 -10.31 10.42
CA LEU A 72 14.25 -11.77 10.27
C LEU A 72 15.61 -12.35 10.66
N GLN A 73 16.72 -11.73 10.24
CA GLN A 73 18.08 -12.18 10.59
C GLN A 73 18.35 -12.08 12.11
N ASN A 74 17.65 -11.20 12.83
CA ASN A 74 17.69 -11.14 14.30
C ASN A 74 16.74 -12.13 15.00
N SER A 75 15.76 -12.71 14.29
CA SER A 75 14.77 -13.62 14.86
C SER A 75 15.16 -15.10 14.80
N GLU A 76 16.26 -15.46 14.14
CA GLU A 76 16.74 -16.86 14.05
C GLU A 76 17.51 -17.33 15.30
N GLY A 77 17.59 -16.51 16.36
CA GLY A 77 18.41 -16.77 17.55
C GLY A 77 17.68 -17.12 18.84
N ASP A 78 16.35 -17.00 18.95
CA ASP A 78 15.62 -17.31 20.19
C ASP A 78 15.16 -18.77 20.20
N GLY A 79 16.14 -19.67 20.19
CA GLY A 79 15.94 -21.11 20.41
C GLY A 79 15.69 -21.42 21.88
N ASN A 80 14.67 -20.81 22.50
CA ASN A 80 14.20 -21.25 23.81
C ASN A 80 13.27 -22.47 23.66
N PHE A 81 13.84 -23.57 23.16
CA PHE A 81 13.22 -24.89 23.25
C PHE A 81 13.21 -25.27 24.73
N ILE A 82 12.08 -25.01 25.39
CA ILE A 82 11.77 -25.63 26.68
C ILE A 82 11.56 -27.12 26.42
N LEU A 83 12.58 -27.90 26.75
CA LEU A 83 12.49 -29.34 26.91
C LEU A 83 12.02 -29.57 28.36
N GLU A 84 10.72 -29.78 28.55
CA GLU A 84 10.19 -30.27 29.83
C GLU A 84 10.63 -31.75 30.00
N ASP A 85 11.18 -32.05 31.18
CA ASP A 85 11.56 -33.38 31.70
C ASP A 85 10.31 -34.18 32.11
#